data_AF-A0A430HHQ9-F1
#
_entry.id   AF-A0A430HHQ9-F1
#
_cell.length_a   1.000
_cell.length_b   1.000
_cell.length_c   1.000
_cell.angle_alpha   90.00
_cell.angle_beta   90.00
_cell.angle_gamma   90.00
#
_symmetry.space_group_name_H-M   'P 1'
#
loop_
_entity.id
_entity.type
_entity.pdbx_description
1 polymer ?
#
loop_
_entity_poly.entity_id
_entity_poly.type
_entity_poly.pdbx_seq_one_letter_code
_entity_poly.pdbx_strand_id
1 'polypeptide(L)'
;MLSSLLKLLLREVSQIARHGRNSLIALAAERRAAMRLDRLADRLAGMGYKIELLRKRMEQGLDDALDADATLREGLRGLKDDIRTVRSQLVSLSGPGSSPRLQRAFNRLSAIAEKTYAAADKLQWEIDALEPQGGPQQAPPDQRSSA
;
A
#
# COMPACT_ATOMS: atom_id res chain seq x y z
N MET A 1 6.89 -35.22 -51.98
CA MET A 1 5.57 -35.16 -51.32
C MET A 1 5.69 -35.81 -49.95
N LEU A 2 5.78 -35.05 -48.84
CA LEU A 2 5.81 -35.65 -47.50
C LEU A 2 4.48 -36.36 -47.23
N SER A 3 4.53 -37.59 -46.72
CA SER A 3 3.33 -38.38 -46.44
C SER A 3 2.41 -37.63 -45.47
N SER A 4 1.10 -37.81 -45.61
CA SER A 4 0.07 -37.18 -44.75
C SER A 4 0.31 -37.47 -43.27
N LEU A 5 0.76 -38.68 -42.94
CA LEU A 5 1.17 -39.10 -41.60
C LEU A 5 2.30 -38.24 -41.03
N LEU A 6 3.33 -37.96 -41.83
CA LEU A 6 4.45 -37.13 -41.36
C LEU A 6 4.03 -35.68 -41.10
N LYS A 7 3.13 -35.13 -41.92
CA LYS A 7 2.56 -33.78 -41.72
C LYS A 7 1.70 -33.69 -40.46
N LEU A 8 0.92 -34.74 -40.17
CA LEU A 8 0.14 -34.86 -38.94
C LEU A 8 1.05 -34.89 -37.70
N LEU A 9 2.08 -35.75 -37.71
CA LEU A 9 3.03 -35.84 -36.60
C LEU A 9 3.77 -34.51 -36.35
N LEU A 10 4.21 -33.83 -37.40
CA LEU A 10 4.86 -32.51 -37.27
C LEU A 10 3.91 -31.44 -36.70
N ARG A 11 2.62 -31.49 -37.07
CA ARG A 11 1.61 -30.56 -36.53
C ARG A 11 1.38 -30.81 -35.04
N GLU A 12 1.24 -32.06 -34.62
CA GLU A 12 1.06 -32.43 -33.21
C GLU A 12 2.27 -32.04 -32.37
N VAL A 13 3.49 -32.35 -32.82
CA VAL A 13 4.73 -31.96 -32.14
C VAL A 13 4.84 -30.44 -32.06
N SER A 14 4.49 -29.72 -33.13
CA SER A 14 4.47 -28.25 -33.10
C SER A 14 3.44 -27.70 -32.12
N GLN A 15 2.27 -28.32 -31.99
CA GLN A 15 1.27 -27.90 -31.02
C GLN A 15 1.76 -28.16 -29.60
N ILE A 16 2.29 -29.35 -29.31
CA ILE A 16 2.85 -29.69 -28.00
C ILE A 16 3.97 -28.73 -27.62
N ALA A 17 4.90 -28.44 -28.54
CA ALA A 17 5.97 -27.48 -28.32
C ALA A 17 5.46 -26.06 -28.03
N ARG A 18 4.41 -25.60 -28.73
CA ARG A 18 3.77 -24.31 -28.46
C ARG A 18 3.08 -24.29 -27.10
N HIS A 19 2.36 -25.35 -26.72
CA HIS A 19 1.74 -25.46 -25.40
C HIS A 19 2.78 -25.44 -24.27
N GLY A 20 3.88 -26.19 -24.43
CA GLY A 20 4.99 -26.18 -23.47
C GLY A 20 5.68 -24.81 -23.36
N ARG A 21 5.89 -24.12 -24.47
CA ARG A 21 6.43 -22.75 -24.45
C ARG A 21 5.48 -21.78 -23.75
N ASN A 22 4.19 -21.86 -24.05
CA ASN A 22 3.17 -21.00 -23.44
C ASN A 22 3.05 -21.24 -21.94
N SER A 23 3.12 -22.48 -21.47
CA SER A 23 3.08 -22.80 -20.04
C SER A 23 4.31 -22.28 -19.30
N LEU A 24 5.51 -22.39 -19.89
CA LEU A 24 6.73 -21.80 -19.31
C LEU A 24 6.66 -20.27 -19.24
N ILE A 25 6.09 -19.62 -20.26
CA ILE A 25 5.87 -18.16 -20.26
C ILE A 25 4.92 -17.77 -19.13
N ALA A 26 3.82 -18.53 -18.95
CA ALA A 26 2.86 -18.30 -17.87
C ALA A 26 3.50 -18.46 -16.48
N LEU A 27 4.27 -19.54 -16.26
CA LEU A 27 5.00 -19.79 -15.01
C LEU A 27 6.02 -18.68 -14.72
N ALA A 28 6.76 -18.22 -15.74
CA ALA A 28 7.71 -17.14 -15.59
C ALA A 28 7.05 -15.80 -15.25
N ALA A 29 5.85 -15.54 -15.82
CA ALA A 29 5.04 -14.38 -15.47
C ALA A 29 4.51 -14.47 -14.04
N GLU A 30 4.03 -15.65 -13.62
CA GLU A 30 3.55 -15.91 -12.26
C GLU A 30 4.66 -15.72 -11.23
N ARG A 31 5.86 -16.26 -11.49
CA ARG A 31 7.03 -16.06 -10.61
C ARG A 31 7.38 -14.58 -10.47
N ARG A 32 7.36 -13.82 -11.58
CA ARG A 32 7.61 -12.36 -11.55
C ARG A 32 6.55 -11.62 -10.73
N ALA A 33 5.27 -12.01 -10.86
CA ALA A 33 4.19 -11.44 -10.08
C ALA A 33 4.34 -11.74 -8.59
N ALA A 34 4.71 -12.98 -8.22
CA ALA A 34 4.99 -13.36 -6.84
C ALA A 34 6.15 -12.53 -6.24
N MET A 35 7.28 -12.39 -6.93
CA MET A 35 8.39 -11.56 -6.45
C MET A 35 8.02 -10.08 -6.29
N ARG A 36 7.17 -9.55 -7.18
CA ARG A 36 6.64 -8.18 -7.03
C ARG A 36 5.73 -8.07 -5.81
N LEU A 37 4.88 -9.08 -5.58
CA LEU A 37 4.02 -9.15 -4.42
C LEU A 37 4.81 -9.19 -3.11
N ASP A 38 5.88 -9.96 -3.04
CA ASP A 38 6.76 -10.02 -1.86
C ASP A 38 7.36 -8.65 -1.53
N ARG A 39 7.88 -7.93 -2.55
CA ARG A 39 8.40 -6.57 -2.35
C ARG A 39 7.33 -5.58 -1.87
N LEU A 40 6.08 -5.75 -2.29
CA LEU A 40 4.97 -4.93 -1.80
C LEU A 40 4.63 -5.28 -0.35
N ALA A 41 4.71 -6.56 0.02
CA ALA A 41 4.54 -6.99 1.40
C ALA A 41 5.63 -6.41 2.31
N ASP A 42 6.90 -6.44 1.90
CA ASP A 42 8.01 -5.86 2.65
C ASP A 42 7.84 -4.35 2.85
N ARG A 43 7.46 -3.63 1.78
CA ARG A 43 7.16 -2.19 1.87
C ARG A 43 6.02 -1.92 2.84
N LEU A 44 4.96 -2.73 2.78
CA LEU A 44 3.80 -2.57 3.66
C LEU A 44 4.13 -2.88 5.13
N ALA A 45 4.98 -3.88 5.39
CA ALA A 45 5.50 -4.15 6.72
C ALA A 45 6.33 -2.96 7.25
N GLY A 46 7.20 -2.39 6.41
CA GLY A 46 7.96 -1.18 6.75
C GLY A 46 7.04 0.02 7.04
N MET A 47 5.93 0.15 6.32
CA MET A 47 4.92 1.17 6.59
C MET A 47 4.23 0.96 7.94
N GLY A 48 3.87 -0.29 8.28
CA GLY A 48 3.34 -0.63 9.60
C GLY A 48 4.29 -0.25 10.74
N TYR A 49 5.59 -0.51 10.56
CA TYR A 49 6.61 -0.09 11.53
C TYR A 49 6.69 1.44 11.68
N LYS A 50 6.60 2.18 10.56
CA LYS A 50 6.56 3.66 10.61
C LYS A 50 5.35 4.18 11.39
N ILE A 51 4.17 3.57 11.24
CA ILE A 51 2.97 3.94 12.03
C ILE A 51 3.24 3.77 13.53
N GLU A 52 3.78 2.63 13.93
CA GLU A 52 4.08 2.37 15.35
C GLU A 52 5.18 3.31 15.89
N LEU A 53 6.16 3.67 15.06
CA LEU A 53 7.17 4.67 15.44
C LEU A 53 6.55 6.07 15.64
N LEU A 54 5.66 6.48 14.75
CA LEU A 54 4.94 7.76 14.86
C LEU A 54 4.03 7.77 16.10
N ARG A 55 3.31 6.68 16.37
CA ARG A 55 2.51 6.53 17.60
C ARG A 55 3.38 6.67 18.86
N LYS A 56 4.54 6.00 18.91
CA LYS A 56 5.46 6.11 20.06
C LYS A 56 5.99 7.54 20.25
N ARG A 57 6.29 8.26 19.17
CA ARG A 57 6.70 9.67 19.25
C ARG A 57 5.58 10.56 19.80
N MET A 58 4.33 10.28 19.42
CA MET A 58 3.17 10.97 19.97
C MET A 58 3.00 10.69 21.48
N GLU A 59 3.18 9.45 21.92
CA GLU A 59 3.08 9.05 23.34
C GLU A 59 4.18 9.66 24.22
N GLN A 60 5.38 9.89 23.66
CA GLN A 60 6.53 10.38 24.43
C GLN A 60 6.47 11.88 24.74
N GLY A 61 5.59 12.64 24.07
CA GLY A 61 5.56 14.10 24.17
C GLY A 61 6.78 14.72 23.48
N LEU A 62 6.56 15.71 22.62
CA LEU A 62 7.63 16.40 21.90
C LEU A 62 7.89 17.75 22.57
N ASP A 63 9.15 18.00 22.95
CA ASP A 63 9.57 19.21 23.68
C ASP A 63 9.23 20.51 22.92
N ASP A 64 9.17 20.46 21.58
CA ASP A 64 8.66 21.52 20.70
C ASP A 64 7.42 21.03 19.93
N ALA A 65 6.24 21.20 20.54
CA ALA A 65 4.99 20.60 20.09
C ALA A 65 4.56 20.96 18.65
N LEU A 66 4.83 22.18 18.18
CA LEU A 66 4.34 22.68 16.89
C LEU A 66 5.12 22.13 15.67
N ASP A 67 6.44 22.18 15.71
CA ASP A 67 7.28 21.68 14.60
C ASP A 67 7.24 20.16 14.51
N ALA A 68 7.12 19.50 15.67
CA ALA A 68 7.02 18.06 15.72
C ALA A 68 5.66 17.55 15.22
N ASP A 69 4.56 18.29 15.45
CA ASP A 69 3.24 17.96 14.90
C ASP A 69 3.21 18.15 13.37
N ALA A 70 3.78 19.25 12.86
CA ALA A 70 3.91 19.46 11.42
C ALA A 70 4.71 18.33 10.74
N THR A 71 5.81 17.90 11.36
CA THR A 71 6.64 16.78 10.89
C THR A 71 5.89 15.44 10.94
N LEU A 72 5.09 15.20 11.98
CA LEU A 72 4.25 14.02 12.13
C LEU A 72 3.17 13.97 11.04
N ARG A 73 2.46 15.08 10.81
CA ARG A 73 1.42 15.18 9.77
C ARG A 73 2.00 15.00 8.37
N GLU A 74 3.16 15.59 8.08
CA GLU A 74 3.83 15.40 6.78
C GLU A 74 4.31 13.96 6.59
N GLY A 75 4.90 13.36 7.62
CA GLY A 75 5.28 11.94 7.60
C GLY A 75 4.08 11.01 7.39
N LEU A 76 2.95 11.32 8.01
CA LEU A 76 1.71 10.56 7.87
C LEU A 76 1.06 10.75 6.49
N ARG A 77 1.13 11.96 5.92
CA ARG A 77 0.68 12.24 4.55
C ARG A 77 1.48 11.44 3.54
N GLY A 78 2.81 11.49 3.61
CA GLY A 78 3.69 10.69 2.74
C GLY A 78 3.42 9.19 2.87
N LEU A 79 3.16 8.71 4.09
CA LEU A 79 2.82 7.32 4.34
C LEU A 79 1.47 6.92 3.70
N LYS A 80 0.45 7.76 3.79
CA LYS A 80 -0.87 7.49 3.17
C LYS A 80 -0.76 7.42 1.65
N ASP A 81 0.05 8.28 1.04
CA ASP A 81 0.28 8.26 -0.40
C ASP A 81 1.09 7.04 -0.86
N ASP A 82 2.06 6.60 -0.05
CA ASP A 82 2.76 5.33 -0.26
C ASP A 82 1.80 4.13 -0.21
N ILE A 83 0.88 4.10 0.77
CA ILE A 83 -0.12 3.02 0.88
C ILE A 83 -1.08 3.04 -0.32
N ARG A 84 -1.52 4.23 -0.77
CA ARG A 84 -2.34 4.37 -1.99
C ARG A 84 -1.61 3.85 -3.22
N THR A 85 -0.32 4.13 -3.33
CA THR A 85 0.53 3.64 -4.42
C THR A 85 0.66 2.12 -4.37
N VAL A 86 0.83 1.52 -3.18
CA VAL A 86 0.85 0.05 -3.05
C VAL A 86 -0.49 -0.56 -3.45
N ARG A 87 -1.62 0.04 -3.05
CA ARG A 87 -2.96 -0.44 -3.45
C ARG A 87 -3.17 -0.38 -4.96
N SER A 88 -2.80 0.71 -5.62
CA SER A 88 -2.90 0.81 -7.09
C SER A 88 -2.01 -0.22 -7.80
N GLN A 89 -0.81 -0.46 -7.27
CA GLN A 89 0.11 -1.48 -7.76
C GLN A 89 -0.50 -2.89 -7.61
N LEU A 90 -1.13 -3.20 -6.48
CA LEU A 90 -1.80 -4.50 -6.27
C LEU A 90 -2.93 -4.72 -7.27
N VAL A 91 -3.78 -3.72 -7.51
CA VAL A 91 -4.85 -3.79 -8.51
C VAL A 91 -4.30 -4.01 -9.91
N SER A 92 -3.23 -3.29 -10.28
CA SER A 92 -2.59 -3.44 -11.60
C SER A 92 -1.94 -4.81 -11.81
N LEU A 93 -1.51 -5.45 -10.72
CA LEU A 93 -0.84 -6.74 -10.72
C LEU A 93 -1.82 -7.92 -10.65
N SER A 94 -2.96 -7.72 -9.99
CA SER A 94 -4.04 -8.71 -9.95
C SER A 94 -4.79 -8.73 -11.28
N GLY A 95 -4.41 -9.64 -12.17
CA GLY A 95 -5.07 -9.82 -13.46
C GLY A 95 -5.71 -11.21 -13.61
N PRO A 96 -6.59 -11.40 -14.61
CA PRO A 96 -7.30 -12.66 -14.87
C PRO A 96 -6.38 -13.84 -15.25
N GLY A 97 -5.09 -13.59 -15.51
CA GLY A 97 -4.08 -14.62 -15.75
C GLY A 97 -3.36 -15.12 -14.49
N SER A 98 -3.74 -14.66 -13.29
CA SER A 98 -3.11 -15.06 -12.04
C SER A 98 -3.64 -16.42 -11.56
N SER A 99 -2.78 -17.28 -11.02
CA SER A 99 -3.25 -18.52 -10.41
C SER A 99 -4.14 -18.25 -9.19
N PRO A 100 -5.04 -19.17 -8.81
CA PRO A 100 -5.90 -19.00 -7.64
C PRO A 100 -5.12 -18.75 -6.34
N ARG A 101 -3.93 -19.36 -6.20
CA ARG A 101 -3.05 -19.15 -5.04
C ARG A 101 -2.51 -17.72 -5.02
N LEU A 102 -2.03 -17.23 -6.16
CA LEU A 102 -1.51 -15.88 -6.27
C LEU A 102 -2.62 -14.84 -6.08
N GLN A 103 -3.83 -15.10 -6.59
CA GLN A 103 -4.99 -14.24 -6.38
C GLN A 103 -5.39 -14.12 -4.90
N ARG A 104 -5.36 -15.23 -4.14
CA ARG A 104 -5.56 -15.17 -2.68
C ARG A 104 -4.50 -14.33 -1.98
N ALA A 105 -3.25 -14.42 -2.42
CA ALA A 105 -2.16 -13.63 -1.86
C ALA A 105 -2.34 -12.13 -2.16
N PHE A 106 -2.75 -11.76 -3.39
CA PHE A 106 -3.15 -10.38 -3.72
C PHE A 106 -4.27 -9.90 -2.82
N ASN A 107 -5.36 -10.66 -2.70
CA ASN A 107 -6.52 -10.28 -1.88
C ASN A 107 -6.11 -10.10 -0.40
N ARG A 108 -5.28 -11.00 0.13
CA ARG A 108 -4.77 -10.89 1.51
C ARG A 108 -3.95 -9.62 1.69
N LEU A 109 -3.05 -9.31 0.75
CA LEU A 109 -2.21 -8.13 0.88
C LEU A 109 -3.00 -6.83 0.70
N SER A 110 -4.00 -6.81 -0.18
CA SER A 110 -4.93 -5.67 -0.30
C SER A 110 -5.68 -5.42 1.01
N ALA A 111 -6.19 -6.47 1.67
CA ALA A 111 -6.84 -6.34 2.97
C ALA A 111 -5.90 -5.82 4.06
N ILE A 112 -4.62 -6.24 4.05
CA ILE A 112 -3.62 -5.68 4.98
C ILE A 112 -3.38 -4.21 4.66
N ALA A 113 -3.24 -3.83 3.37
CA ALA A 113 -3.01 -2.45 2.98
C ALA A 113 -4.16 -1.52 3.38
N GLU A 114 -5.41 -2.00 3.30
CA GLU A 114 -6.58 -1.29 3.79
C GLU A 114 -6.56 -1.11 5.31
N LYS A 115 -6.21 -2.15 6.07
CA LYS A 115 -6.03 -2.04 7.52
C LYS A 115 -4.91 -1.07 7.90
N THR A 116 -3.79 -1.10 7.18
CA THR A 116 -2.68 -0.16 7.39
C THR A 116 -3.09 1.27 7.08
N TYR A 117 -3.87 1.49 6.01
CA TYR A 117 -4.43 2.81 5.71
C TYR A 117 -5.38 3.29 6.80
N ALA A 118 -6.28 2.42 7.28
CA ALA A 118 -7.20 2.76 8.37
C ALA A 118 -6.46 3.06 9.69
N ALA A 119 -5.36 2.34 9.97
CA ALA A 119 -4.50 2.63 11.13
C ALA A 119 -3.82 4.00 11.01
N ALA A 120 -3.34 4.35 9.80
CA ALA A 120 -2.79 5.68 9.52
C ALA A 120 -3.87 6.77 9.66
N ASP A 121 -5.10 6.50 9.21
CA ASP A 121 -6.22 7.44 9.34
C ASP A 121 -6.61 7.65 10.81
N LYS A 122 -6.66 6.58 11.60
CA LYS A 122 -6.89 6.65 13.05
C LYS A 122 -5.83 7.49 13.75
N LEU A 123 -4.55 7.34 13.37
CA LEU A 123 -3.46 8.14 13.93
C LEU A 123 -3.62 9.63 13.57
N GLN A 124 -4.08 9.95 12.35
CA GLN A 124 -4.38 11.33 11.98
C GLN A 124 -5.48 11.92 12.88
N TRP A 125 -6.55 11.16 13.12
CA TRP A 125 -7.63 11.57 14.02
C TRP A 125 -7.13 11.78 15.46
N GLU A 126 -6.24 10.92 15.96
CA GLU A 126 -5.64 11.06 17.29
C GLU A 126 -4.79 12.33 17.39
N ILE A 127 -4.04 12.67 16.33
CA ILE A 127 -3.29 13.93 16.22
C ILE A 127 -4.25 15.14 16.22
N ASP A 128 -5.28 15.11 15.38
CA ASP A 128 -6.23 16.23 15.25
C ASP A 128 -7.02 16.46 16.55
N ALA A 129 -7.26 15.41 17.35
CA ALA A 129 -7.92 15.50 18.65
C ALA A 129 -7.02 16.06 19.77
N LEU A 130 -5.69 15.98 19.60
CA LEU A 130 -4.71 16.52 20.54
C LEU A 130 -4.44 18.01 20.31
N GLU A 131 -4.92 18.62 19.22
CA GLU A 131 -5.00 20.08 19.10
C GLU A 131 -6.12 20.60 20.02
N PRO A 132 -5.83 21.26 21.16
CA PRO A 132 -6.83 22.13 21.76
C PRO A 132 -7.15 23.20 20.73
N GLN A 133 -8.44 23.40 20.45
CA GLN A 133 -8.91 24.56 19.70
C GLN A 133 -8.26 25.81 20.31
N GLY A 134 -7.26 26.35 19.61
CA GLY A 134 -6.80 27.72 19.78
C GLY A 134 -7.93 28.63 19.34
N GLY A 135 -8.98 28.72 20.16
CA GLY A 135 -10.01 29.72 20.00
C GLY A 135 -9.32 31.09 20.01
N PRO A 136 -9.69 32.03 19.13
CA PRO A 136 -9.24 33.39 19.28
C PRO A 136 -9.74 33.86 20.65
N GLN A 137 -8.82 34.01 21.59
CA GLN A 137 -9.06 34.61 22.90
C GLN A 137 -9.45 36.06 22.62
N GLN A 138 -10.75 36.31 22.44
CA GLN A 138 -11.32 37.65 22.44
C GLN A 138 -10.93 38.25 23.78
N ALA A 139 -10.00 39.19 23.71
CA ALA A 139 -9.65 40.04 24.83
C ALA A 139 -10.94 40.67 25.38
N PRO A 140 -11.16 40.65 26.71
CA PRO A 140 -12.30 41.34 27.30
C PRO A 140 -12.23 42.82 26.93
N PRO A 141 -13.33 43.45 26.49
CA PRO A 141 -13.34 44.89 26.30
C PRO A 141 -13.16 45.53 27.67
N ASP A 142 -11.98 46.12 27.87
CA ASP A 142 -11.68 46.94 29.04
C ASP A 142 -12.80 47.96 29.23
N GLN A 143 -13.46 47.84 30.38
CA GLN A 143 -14.36 48.85 30.91
C GLN A 143 -13.54 50.12 31.11
N ARG A 144 -13.60 51.05 30.15
CA ARG A 144 -13.23 52.45 30.38
C ARG A 144 -14.30 53.08 31.27
N SER A 145 -14.08 52.95 32.58
CA SER A 145 -14.66 53.84 33.59
C SER A 145 -13.61 54.87 34.00
N SER A 146 -14.06 56.13 34.10
CA SER A 146 -13.38 57.34 34.63
C SER A 146 -12.55 58.10 33.57
N ALA A 147 -12.72 59.41 33.36
CA ALA A 147 -13.30 60.48 34.17
C ALA A 147 -14.06 61.49 33.27
#